data_AF-A0A6I8MA25-F1
#
_entry.id   AF-A0A6I8MA25-F1
#
_cell.length_a   1.000
_cell.length_b   1.000
_cell.length_c   1.000
_cell.angle_alpha   90.00
_cell.angle_beta   90.00
_cell.angle_gamma   90.00
#
_symmetry.space_group_name_H-M   'P 1'
#
loop_
_entity.id
_entity.type
_entity.pdbx_description
1 polymer ?
#
loop_
_entity_poly.entity_id
_entity_poly.type
_entity_poly.pdbx_seq_one_letter_code
_entity_poly.pdbx_strand_id
1 'polypeptide(L)' 'MYSDAAIGAKIKTTFDDEHGIYGAKRIAASLKTDTSFGPINHKKVARIMKSMGLKRLYQAAPMHHH' A
#
# COMPACT_ATOMS: atom_id res chain seq x y z
N MET A 1 18.49 5.49 0.62
CA MET A 1 17.46 4.57 0.08
C MET A 1 16.51 4.23 1.24
N TYR A 2 15.20 4.46 1.11
CA TYR A 2 14.25 4.05 2.15
C TYR A 2 14.07 2.52 2.16
N SER A 3 14.12 1.93 3.36
CA SER A 3 13.90 0.51 3.60
C SER A 3 12.47 0.10 3.21
N ASP A 4 12.30 -1.14 2.73
CA ASP A 4 10.99 -1.68 2.35
C ASP A 4 9.99 -1.67 3.51
N ALA A 5 10.47 -1.71 4.76
CA ALA A 5 9.64 -1.58 5.96
C ALA A 5 8.98 -0.20 6.10
N ALA A 6 9.72 0.89 5.88
CA ALA A 6 9.19 2.26 6.00
C ALA A 6 8.19 2.56 4.87
N ILE A 7 8.49 2.08 3.66
CA ILE A 7 7.57 2.17 2.52
C ILE A 7 6.34 1.29 2.77
N GLY A 8 6.53 0.09 3.31
CA GLY A 8 5.47 -0.85 3.66
C GLY A 8 4.48 -0.28 4.68
N ALA A 9 4.96 0.45 5.69
CA ALA A 9 4.10 1.14 6.67
C ALA A 9 3.15 2.13 5.97
N LYS A 10 3.69 2.98 5.09
CA LYS A 10 2.88 3.96 4.34
C LYS A 10 1.93 3.29 3.34
N ILE A 11 2.38 2.23 2.64
CA ILE A 11 1.54 1.40 1.77
C ILE A 11 0.35 0.84 2.55
N LYS A 12 0.58 0.31 3.75
CA LYS A 12 -0.47 -0.27 4.60
C LYS A 12 -1.47 0.81 5.04
N THR A 13 -0.99 1.97 5.49
CA THR A 13 -1.87 3.09 5.86
C THR A 13 -2.74 3.53 4.69
N THR A 14 -2.17 3.78 3.51
CA THR A 14 -2.95 4.18 2.33
C THR A 14 -3.89 3.07 1.85
N PHE A 15 -3.50 1.80 2.01
CA PHE A 15 -4.37 0.67 1.68
C PHE A 15 -5.58 0.59 2.63
N ASP A 16 -5.37 0.81 3.93
CA ASP A 16 -6.40 0.75 4.97
C ASP A 16 -7.37 1.95 4.90
N ASP A 17 -6.83 3.17 4.74
CA ASP A 17 -7.58 4.42 4.55
C ASP A 17 -8.55 4.35 3.35
N GLU A 18 -8.13 3.65 2.30
CA GLU A 18 -8.91 3.43 1.08
C GLU A 18 -9.68 2.10 1.11
N HIS A 19 -9.92 1.53 2.29
CA HIS A 19 -10.70 0.29 2.50
C HIS A 19 -10.23 -0.91 1.66
N GLY A 20 -8.94 -0.97 1.32
CA GLY A 20 -8.34 -2.01 0.50
C GLY A 20 -8.70 -1.96 -0.99
N ILE A 21 -9.37 -0.90 -1.46
CA ILE A 21 -9.76 -0.77 -2.88
C ILE A 21 -8.56 -0.38 -3.76
N TYR A 22 -7.49 0.17 -3.18
CA TYR A 22 -6.33 0.64 -3.94
C TYR A 22 -5.36 -0.49 -4.26
N GLY A 23 -5.16 -0.72 -5.56
CA GLY A 23 -4.08 -1.59 -6.04
C GLY A 23 -2.74 -0.84 -6.09
N ALA A 24 -1.66 -1.57 -6.34
CA ALA A 24 -0.29 -1.05 -6.36
C ALA A 24 -0.09 0.22 -7.23
N LYS A 25 -0.85 0.37 -8.32
CA LYS A 25 -0.79 1.54 -9.21
C LYS A 25 -1.36 2.81 -8.56
N ARG A 26 -2.49 2.69 -7.84
CA ARG A 26 -3.11 3.81 -7.11
C ARG A 26 -2.28 4.17 -5.87
N ILE A 27 -1.83 3.16 -5.12
CA ILE A 27 -0.94 3.38 -3.98
C ILE A 27 0.36 4.07 -4.41
N ALA A 28 0.97 3.66 -5.53
CA ALA A 28 2.16 4.34 -6.06
C ALA A 28 1.89 5.80 -6.43
N ALA A 29 0.71 6.13 -6.96
CA ALA A 29 0.34 7.51 -7.25
C ALA A 29 0.20 8.34 -5.96
N SER A 30 -0.48 7.81 -4.94
CA SER A 30 -0.61 8.44 -3.62
C SER A 30 0.73 8.57 -2.88
N LEU A 31 1.68 7.66 -3.12
CA LEU A 31 3.04 7.77 -2.57
C LEU A 31 3.89 8.79 -3.33
N LYS A 32 3.63 8.99 -4.62
CA LYS A 32 4.39 9.94 -5.46
C LYS A 32 4.07 11.39 -5.12
N THR A 33 2.90 11.67 -4.56
CA THR A 33 2.54 12.98 -4.00
C THR A 33 3.21 13.25 -2.66
N ASP A 34 3.72 12.21 -1.99
CA ASP A 34 4.40 12.29 -0.70
C ASP A 34 5.92 12.41 -0.95
N THR A 35 6.44 13.64 -0.99
CA THR A 35 7.84 13.97 -1.34
C THR A 35 8.88 13.32 -0.41
N SER A 36 8.44 12.75 0.71
CA SER A 36 9.30 12.09 1.68
C SER A 36 9.98 10.83 1.14
N PHE A 37 9.37 10.18 0.15
CA PHE A 37 9.93 9.00 -0.50
C PHE A 37 10.39 9.35 -1.92
N GLY A 38 11.68 9.12 -2.23
CA GLY A 38 12.17 9.19 -3.60
C GLY A 38 11.36 8.31 -4.57
N PRO A 39 11.54 8.42 -5.89
CA PRO A 39 10.60 7.88 -6.88
C PRO A 39 10.23 6.41 -6.66
N ILE A 40 9.02 6.17 -6.12
CA ILE A 40 8.47 4.83 -5.90
C ILE A 40 7.64 4.43 -7.12
N ASN A 41 8.00 3.29 -7.73
CA ASN A 41 7.26 2.72 -8.84
C ASN A 41 6.29 1.62 -8.35
N HIS A 42 5.18 1.43 -9.07
CA HIS A 42 4.16 0.42 -8.76
C HIS A 42 4.68 -1.02 -8.73
N LYS A 43 5.80 -1.33 -9.43
CA LYS A 43 6.49 -2.64 -9.31
C LYS A 43 7.04 -2.87 -7.90
N LYS A 44 7.65 -1.84 -7.28
CA LYS A 44 8.18 -1.91 -5.92
C LYS A 44 7.04 -2.05 -4.92
N VAL A 45 5.98 -1.25 -5.09
CA VAL A 45 4.76 -1.35 -4.29
C VAL A 45 4.17 -2.76 -4.35
N ALA A 46 4.00 -3.32 -5.55
CA ALA A 46 3.46 -4.67 -5.72
C ALA A 46 4.30 -5.75 -5.02
N ARG A 47 5.62 -5.63 -5.04
CA ARG A 47 6.53 -6.56 -4.33
C ARG A 47 6.34 -6.46 -2.82
N ILE A 48 6.30 -5.24 -2.28
CA ILE A 48 6.13 -5.01 -0.84
C ILE A 48 4.75 -5.48 -0.40
N MET A 49 3.69 -5.10 -1.12
CA MET A 49 2.32 -5.59 -0.91
C MET A 49 2.27 -7.13 -0.87
N LYS A 50 2.90 -7.81 -1.84
CA LYS A 50 2.98 -9.28 -1.86
C LYS A 50 3.72 -9.84 -0.65
N SER A 51 4.84 -9.23 -0.26
CA SER A 51 5.64 -9.66 0.90
C SER A 51 4.89 -9.46 2.22
N MET A 52 3.97 -8.50 2.27
CA MET A 52 3.11 -8.20 3.42
C MET A 52 1.76 -8.93 3.40
N GLY A 53 1.46 -9.71 2.35
CA GLY A 53 0.14 -10.34 2.19
C GLY A 53 -1.00 -9.38 1.83
N LEU A 54 -0.70 -8.12 1.49
CA LEU A 54 -1.67 -7.12 1.06
C LEU A 54 -2.06 -7.40 -0.39
N LYS A 55 -3.05 -8.27 -0.60
CA LYS A 55 -3.63 -8.54 -1.92
C LYS A 55 -4.94 -7.77 -2.04
N ARG A 56 -5.28 -7.27 -3.23
CA ARG A 56 -6.61 -6.71 -3.50
C ARG A 56 -7.62 -7.83 -3.29
N LEU A 57 -8.24 -7.88 -2.12
CA LEU A 57 -9.36 -8.75 -1.84
C LEU A 57 -10.57 -8.08 -2.50
N TYR A 58 -11.05 -8.64 -3.61
CA TYR A 58 -12.50 -8.60 -3.84
C TYR A 58 -13.16 -9.57 -2.84
N GLN A 59 -12.96 -9.35 -1.55
CA GLN A 59 -13.56 -10.18 -0.52
C GLN A 59 -13.91 -9.28 0.65
N ALA A 60 -15.21 -9.25 0.93
CA ALA A 60 -15.83 -8.52 2.01
C ALA A 60 -14.98 -8.58 3.28
N ALA A 61 -14.80 -7.43 3.92
CA ALA A 61 -14.19 -7.35 5.23
C ALA A 61 -14.89 -8.32 6.20
N PRO A 62 -14.17 -9.06 7.06
CA PRO A 62 -14.75 -9.40 8.35
C PRO A 62 -14.87 -8.08 9.12
N MET A 63 -16.12 -7.61 9.25
CA MET A 63 -16.46 -6.52 10.16
C MET A 63 -15.92 -6.85 11.55
N HIS A 64 -14.89 -6.13 12.00
CA HIS A 64 -14.59 -6.05 13.42
C HIS A 64 -15.34 -4.84 13.98
N HIS A 65 -16.49 -5.11 14.59
CA HIS A 65 -17.10 -4.22 15.56
C HIS A 65 -16.20 -4.15 16.81
N HIS A 66 -15.92 -2.95 17.28
CA HIS A 66 -15.57 -2.67 18.66
C HIS A 66 -16.29 -1.39 19.10
#